data_AF-A0A285VMS4-F1
#
_entry.id   AF-A0A285VMS4-F1
#
_cell.length_a   1.000
_cell.length_b   1.000
_cell.length_c   1.000
_cell.angle_alpha   90.00
_cell.angle_beta   90.00
_cell.angle_gamma   90.00
#
_symmetry.space_group_name_H-M   'P 1'
#
loop_
_entity.id
_entity.type
_entity.pdbx_description
1 polymer ?
#
loop_
_entity_poly.entity_id
_entity_poly.type
_entity_poly.pdbx_seq_one_letter_code
_entity_poly.pdbx_strand_id
1 'polypeptide(L)' 'MCRSVSCKVCGKTTWAGCGQHVDQVMAGVPRTDRCPGHTEAEQQSATAGRGGFLSRLLGQG' A
#
# COMPACT_ATOMS: atom_id res chain seq x y z
N MET A 1 14.23 2.31 0.48
CA MET A 1 13.82 3.66 0.03
C MET A 1 12.43 3.95 0.58
N CYS A 2 12.29 4.90 1.50
CA CYS A 2 10.97 5.30 2.01
C CYS A 2 10.32 6.25 1.00
N ARG A 3 9.04 6.03 0.69
CA ARG A 3 8.27 6.90 -0.20
C ARG A 3 6.82 7.02 0.25
N SER A 4 6.19 8.14 -0.08
CA SER A 4 4.75 8.28 0.01
C SER A 4 4.10 7.47 -1.11
N VAL A 5 3.06 6.72 -0.76
CA VAL A 5 2.27 5.93 -1.70
C VAL A 5 0.80 6.06 -1.34
N SER A 6 -0.09 5.86 -2.30
CA SER A 6 -1.52 5.81 -2.02
C SER A 6 -1.90 4.46 -1.42
N CYS A 7 -2.68 4.46 -0.35
CA CYS A 7 -3.21 3.26 0.25
C CYS A 7 -4.13 2.56 -0.75
N LYS A 8 -3.89 1.27 -1.00
CA LYS A 8 -4.74 0.48 -1.91
C LYS A 8 -6.12 0.15 -1.34
N VAL A 9 -6.31 0.35 -0.02
CA VAL A 9 -7.58 0.09 0.68
C VAL A 9 -8.47 1.33 0.67
N CYS A 10 -7.98 2.46 1.21
CA CYS A 10 -8.78 3.69 1.36
C CYS A 10 -8.41 4.82 0.39
N GLY A 11 -7.38 4.65 -0.45
CA GLY A 11 -6.93 5.68 -1.39
C GLY A 11 -6.12 6.84 -0.79
N LYS A 12 -6.13 6.99 0.54
CA LYS A 12 -5.39 8.05 1.27
C LYS A 12 -3.88 7.89 1.20
N THR A 13 -3.14 8.95 1.48
CA THR A 13 -1.67 8.90 1.48
C THR A 13 -1.16 8.08 2.66
N THR A 14 -0.32 7.11 2.35
CA THR A 14 0.42 6.28 3.31
C THR A 14 1.91 6.27 2.96
N TRP A 15 2.71 5.54 3.72
CA TRP A 15 4.14 5.37 3.47
C TRP A 15 4.45 3.90 3.19
N ALA A 16 5.45 3.66 2.35
CA ALA A 16 6.06 2.36 2.14
C ALA A 16 7.58 2.46 2.35
N GLY A 17 8.15 1.60 3.20
CA GLY A 17 9.59 1.57 3.46
C GLY A 17 9.93 0.97 4.83
N CYS A 18 11.03 1.43 5.44
CA CYS A 18 11.59 0.92 6.70
C CYS A 18 11.25 1.78 7.94
N GLY A 19 10.51 2.87 7.81
CA GLY A 19 9.87 3.56 8.94
C GLY A 19 10.70 4.70 9.51
N GLN A 20 12.02 4.64 9.29
CA GLN A 20 12.98 5.63 9.81
C GLN A 20 12.75 7.07 9.32
N HIS A 21 12.08 7.24 8.17
CA HIS A 21 11.86 8.54 7.55
C HIS A 21 10.37 8.87 7.35
N VAL A 22 9.48 8.28 8.17
CA VAL A 22 8.03 8.50 8.05
C VAL A 22 7.66 9.96 8.24
N ASP A 23 8.27 10.64 9.21
CA ASP A 23 7.93 12.04 9.52
C ASP A 23 8.29 12.97 8.35
N GLN A 24 9.48 12.80 7.77
CA GLN A 24 9.92 13.47 6.55
C GLN A 24 9.00 13.18 5.34
N VAL A 25 8.62 11.92 5.15
CA VAL A 25 7.74 11.51 4.05
C VAL A 25 6.32 12.05 4.21
N MET A 26 5.84 12.22 5.43
CA MET A 26 4.48 12.71 5.73
C MET A 26 4.42 14.19 6.10
N ALA A 27 5.54 14.92 6.09
CA ALA A 27 5.63 16.33 6.50
C ALA A 27 4.65 17.25 5.73
N GLY A 28 4.42 16.96 4.45
CA GLY A 28 3.46 17.71 3.61
C GLY A 28 2.04 17.14 3.57
N VAL A 29 1.76 16.04 4.27
CA VAL A 29 0.46 15.36 4.22
C VAL A 29 -0.36 15.76 5.45
N PRO A 30 -1.50 16.45 5.29
CA PRO A 30 -2.37 16.80 6.41
C PRO A 30 -3.01 15.54 7.00
N ARG A 31 -3.32 15.56 8.31
CA ARG A 31 -3.85 14.40 9.03
C ARG A 31 -5.11 13.79 8.41
N THR A 32 -5.95 14.60 7.76
CA THR A 32 -7.19 14.11 7.12
C THR A 32 -6.92 13.20 5.92
N ASP A 33 -5.82 13.47 5.21
CA ASP A 33 -5.36 12.74 4.02
C ASP A 33 -4.38 11.60 4.37
N ARG A 34 -4.03 11.41 5.64
CA ARG A 34 -3.24 10.27 6.09
C ARG A 34 -4.11 9.04 6.23
N CYS A 35 -3.58 7.91 5.77
CA CYS A 35 -4.19 6.61 6.02
C CYS A 35 -4.19 6.33 7.53
N PRO A 36 -5.34 5.94 8.13
CA PRO A 36 -5.41 5.60 9.56
C PRO A 36 -4.74 4.25 9.90
N GLY A 37 -4.29 3.50 8.89
CA GLY A 37 -3.85 2.11 9.04
C GLY A 37 -5.01 1.15 8.76
N HIS A 38 -4.66 -0.01 8.18
CA HIS A 38 -5.61 -1.08 7.84
C HIS A 38 -5.04 -2.41 8.28
N THR A 39 -5.93 -3.37 8.57
CA THR A 39 -5.48 -4.72 8.91
C THR A 39 -4.77 -5.38 7.73
N GLU A 40 -3.94 -6.39 8.03
CA GLU A 40 -3.30 -7.18 6.98
C GLU A 40 -4.32 -7.86 6.06
N ALA A 41 -5.47 -8.29 6.59
CA ALA A 41 -6.54 -8.89 5.80
C ALA A 41 -7.10 -7.92 4.74
N GLU A 42 -7.33 -6.65 5.11
CA GLU A 42 -7.77 -5.60 4.17
C GLU A 42 -6.69 -5.30 3.11
N GLN A 43 -5.42 -5.24 3.52
CA GLN A 43 -4.30 -5.00 2.61
C GLN A 43 -4.06 -6.17 1.65
N GLN A 44 -4.20 -7.40 2.13
CA GLN A 44 -4.13 -8.62 1.32
C GLN A 44 -5.27 -8.66 0.31
N SER A 45 -6.49 -8.31 0.71
CA SER A 45 -7.65 -8.24 -0.20
C SER A 45 -7.43 -7.20 -1.31
N ALA A 46 -6.85 -6.05 -0.99
CA ALA A 46 -6.54 -5.00 -1.95
C ALA A 46 -5.39 -5.35 -2.93
N THR A 47 -4.48 -6.26 -2.55
CA THR A 47 -3.36 -6.69 -3.40
C THR A 47 -3.66 -7.99 -4.17
N ALA A 48 -4.47 -8.89 -3.60
CA ALA A 48 -4.88 -10.16 -4.18
C ALA A 48 -5.66 -9.99 -5.50
N GLY A 49 -6.37 -8.87 -5.66
CA GLY A 49 -7.07 -8.53 -6.90
C GLY A 49 -6.17 -8.23 -8.11
N ARG A 50 -4.83 -8.16 -7.96
CA ARG A 50 -3.92 -7.70 -9.03
C ARG A 50 -2.94 -8.75 -9.58
N GLY A 51 -2.99 -10.03 -9.15
CA GLY A 51 -1.99 -11.02 -9.62
C GLY A 51 -2.35 -12.51 -9.54
N GLY A 52 -3.52 -12.91 -9.03
CA GLY A 52 -3.79 -14.33 -8.73
C GLY A 52 -4.23 -15.21 -9.90
N PHE A 53 -4.76 -14.65 -10.98
CA PHE A 53 -5.40 -15.43 -12.05
C PHE A 53 -4.50 -15.66 -13.26
N LEU A 54 -3.74 -14.65 -13.68
CA LEU A 54 -2.96 -14.69 -14.92
C LEU A 54 -1.62 -15.47 -14.76
N SER A 55 -1.06 -15.53 -13.55
CA SER A 55 0.16 -16.32 -13.27
C SER A 55 -0.07 -17.84 -13.27
N ARG A 56 -1.32 -18.30 -13.28
CA ARG A 56 -1.66 -19.74 -13.36
C ARG A 56 -1.96 -20.22 -14.79
N LEU A 57 -2.08 -19.32 -15.75
CA LEU A 57 -2.41 -19.65 -17.15
C LEU A 57 -1.19 -19.70 -18.08
N LEU A 58 0.00 -19.28 -17.63
CA LEU A 58 1.20 -19.16 -18.48
C LEU A 58 2.39 -20.03 -18.05
N GLY A 59 2.21 -20.92 -17.05
CA GLY A 59 3.30 -21.72 -16.46
C GLY A 59 3.15 -23.24 -16.59
N GLN A 60 2.15 -23.73 -17.32
CA GLN A 60 1.93 -25.15 -17.56
C GLN A 60 1.84 -25.39 -19.07
N GLY A 61 3.01 -25.58 -19.69
CA GLY A 61 3.17 -25.88 -21.12
C GLY A 61 4.63 -26.20 -21.41
#